data_AF-A0A2N4X669-F1
#
_entry.id   AF-A0A2N4X669-F1
#
_cell.length_a   1.000
_cell.length_b   1.000
_cell.length_c   1.000
_cell.angle_alpha   90.00
_cell.angle_beta   90.00
_cell.angle_gamma   90.00
#
_symmetry.space_group_name_H-M   'P 1'
#
loop_
_entity.id
_entity.type
_entity.pdbx_description
1 polymer ?
#
loop_
_entity_poly.entity_id
_entity_poly.type
_entity_poly.pdbx_seq_one_letter_code
_entity_poly.pdbx_strand_id
1 'polypeptide(L)' 'MPKHKLDDATLGEIIEMALSDSASFASIKAVHGLGAGEVQAVMRQALKPGSYRAWRRRVRAFSDRRESYK' A
#
# COMPACT_ATOMS: atom_id res chain seq x y z
N MET A 1 11.16 -8.77 -5.98
CA MET A 1 10.53 -8.52 -7.29
C MET A 1 9.10 -9.02 -7.18
N PRO A 2 8.06 -8.20 -7.42
CA PRO A 2 6.68 -8.69 -7.41
C PRO A 2 6.56 -9.78 -8.49
N LYS A 3 6.00 -10.94 -8.14
CA LYS A 3 5.96 -12.13 -9.00
C LYS A 3 4.91 -12.04 -10.12
N HIS A 4 4.21 -10.91 -10.24
CA HIS A 4 3.17 -10.67 -11.25
C HIS A 4 3.53 -9.45 -12.08
N LYS A 5 3.50 -9.59 -13.41
CA LYS A 5 3.44 -8.43 -14.31
C LYS A 5 2.09 -7.76 -14.07
N LEU A 6 2.06 -6.80 -13.17
CA LEU A 6 0.94 -5.87 -13.04
C LEU A 6 0.98 -4.96 -14.26
N ASP A 7 -0.17 -4.75 -14.91
CA ASP A 7 -0.30 -3.70 -15.91
C ASP A 7 -0.29 -2.32 -15.24
N ASP A 8 -0.03 -1.28 -16.02
CA ASP A 8 0.08 0.09 -15.50
C ASP A 8 -1.24 0.55 -14.86
N ALA A 9 -2.38 0.03 -15.33
CA ALA A 9 -3.69 0.28 -14.76
C ALA A 9 -3.82 -0.29 -13.34
N THR A 10 -3.53 -1.58 -13.14
CA THR A 10 -3.55 -2.20 -11.81
C THR A 10 -2.54 -1.53 -10.88
N LEU A 11 -1.37 -1.16 -11.39
CA LEU A 11 -0.36 -0.44 -10.62
C LEU A 11 -0.90 0.91 -10.12
N GLY A 12 -1.57 1.67 -11.00
CA GLY A 12 -2.23 2.92 -10.67
C GLY A 12 -3.28 2.74 -9.58
N GLU A 13 -4.16 1.75 -9.72
CA GLU A 13 -5.21 1.45 -8.73
C GLU A 13 -4.62 1.10 -7.36
N ILE A 14 -3.58 0.26 -7.32
CA ILE A 14 -2.88 -0.08 -6.07
C ILE A 14 -2.29 1.16 -5.41
N ILE A 15 -1.71 2.08 -6.20
CA ILE A 15 -1.12 3.32 -5.70
C ILE A 15 -2.23 4.22 -5.14
N GLU A 16 -3.33 4.41 -5.86
CA GLU A 16 -4.47 5.21 -5.41
C GLU A 16 -5.06 4.65 -4.11
N MET A 17 -5.33 3.34 -4.07
CA MET A 17 -5.78 2.67 -2.86
C MET A 17 -4.77 2.84 -1.72
N ALA A 18 -3.49 2.62 -1.95
CA ALA A 18 -2.47 2.74 -0.90
C ALA A 18 -2.29 4.17 -0.40
N LEU A 19 -2.58 5.19 -1.20
CA LEU A 19 -2.54 6.59 -0.79
C LEU A 19 -3.79 7.03 -0.02
N SER A 20 -4.92 6.35 -0.25
CA SER A 20 -6.20 6.58 0.40
C SER A 20 -6.17 6.18 1.87
N ASP A 21 -6.67 7.07 2.73
CA ASP A 21 -6.77 6.82 4.18
C ASP A 21 -7.88 5.80 4.52
N SER A 22 -8.80 5.51 3.58
CA SER A 22 -9.91 4.56 3.79
C SER A 22 -9.55 3.12 3.41
N ALA A 23 -8.51 2.91 2.61
CA ALA A 23 -8.11 1.59 2.16
C ALA A 23 -7.05 0.97 3.07
N SER A 24 -7.23 -0.30 3.39
CA SER A 24 -6.26 -1.08 4.18
C SER A 24 -5.47 -2.03 3.27
N PHE A 25 -4.32 -2.51 3.76
CA PHE A 25 -3.62 -3.60 3.06
C PHE A 25 -4.49 -4.85 2.89
N ALA A 26 -5.44 -5.11 3.80
CA ALA A 26 -6.39 -6.21 3.66
C ALA A 26 -7.37 -5.96 2.50
N SER A 27 -7.82 -4.72 2.31
CA SER A 27 -8.67 -4.32 1.18
C SER A 27 -7.92 -4.49 -0.15
N ILE A 28 -6.67 -4.01 -0.22
CA ILE A 28 -5.83 -4.16 -1.41
C ILE A 28 -5.57 -5.65 -1.72
N LYS A 29 -5.34 -6.47 -0.68
CA LYS A 29 -5.19 -7.93 -0.84
C LYS A 29 -6.48 -8.59 -1.34
N ALA A 30 -7.65 -8.12 -0.90
CA ALA A 30 -8.93 -8.67 -1.33
C ALA A 30 -9.22 -8.36 -2.81
N VAL A 31 -8.84 -7.17 -3.29
CA VAL A 31 -9.07 -6.74 -4.68
C VAL A 31 -7.99 -7.28 -5.63
N HIS A 32 -6.72 -7.14 -5.27
CA HIS A 32 -5.58 -7.41 -6.16
C HIS A 32 -4.75 -8.63 -5.76
N GLY A 33 -5.08 -9.32 -4.66
CA GLY A 33 -4.29 -10.45 -4.15
C GLY A 33 -2.97 -10.06 -3.49
N LEU A 34 -2.59 -8.77 -3.49
CA LEU A 34 -1.29 -8.32 -3.03
C LEU A 34 -1.21 -8.15 -1.51
N GLY A 35 -0.20 -8.78 -0.92
CA GLY A 35 0.10 -8.59 0.50
C GLY A 35 0.74 -7.23 0.80
N ALA A 36 0.75 -6.84 2.08
CA ALA A 36 1.34 -5.57 2.52
C ALA A 36 2.81 -5.39 2.07
N GLY A 37 3.61 -6.46 2.03
CA GLY A 37 4.99 -6.40 1.57
C GLY A 37 5.13 -6.08 0.07
N GLU A 38 4.21 -6.59 -0.75
CA GLU A 38 4.18 -6.33 -2.19
C GLU A 38 3.70 -4.91 -2.48
N VAL A 39 2.65 -4.45 -1.78
CA VAL A 39 2.18 -3.06 -1.85
C VAL A 39 3.30 -2.09 -1.44
N GLN A 40 4.06 -2.40 -0.39
CA GLN A 40 5.22 -1.59 -0.01
C GLN A 40 6.29 -1.55 -1.08
N ALA A 41 6.55 -2.66 -1.79
CA ALA A 41 7.50 -2.72 -2.89
C ALA A 41 7.02 -1.91 -4.11
N VAL A 42 5.72 -1.93 -4.40
CA VAL A 42 5.08 -1.09 -5.42
C VAL A 42 5.24 0.39 -5.06
N MET A 43 4.84 0.79 -3.85
CA MET A 43 4.91 2.17 -3.39
C MET A 43 6.35 2.71 -3.33
N ARG A 44 7.32 1.86 -3.00
CA ARG A 44 8.74 2.23 -2.98
C ARG A 44 9.29 2.52 -4.39
N GLN A 45 8.75 1.86 -5.41
CA GLN A 45 9.15 2.09 -6.81
C GLN A 45 8.39 3.26 -7.42
N ALA A 46 7.12 3.44 -7.07
CA ALA A 46 6.27 4.51 -7.60
C ALA A 46 6.59 5.89 -7.00
N LEU A 47 6.91 5.97 -5.71
CA LEU A 47 7.12 7.23 -5.01
C LEU A 47 8.61 7.63 -4.93
N LYS A 48 8.85 8.94 -4.97
CA LYS A 48 10.16 9.50 -4.59
C LYS A 48 10.50 9.13 -3.14
N PRO A 49 11.79 9.00 -2.78
CA PRO A 49 12.20 8.57 -1.44
C PRO A 49 11.61 9.40 -0.29
N GLY A 50 11.46 10.71 -0.48
CA GLY A 50 10.82 11.60 0.51
C GLY A 50 9.33 11.30 0.72
N SER A 51 8.58 11.17 -0.37
CA SER A 51 7.15 10.84 -0.36
C SER A 51 6.90 9.45 0.21
N TYR A 52 7.73 8.47 -0.12
CA TYR A 52 7.65 7.12 0.46
C TYR A 52 7.84 7.15 1.98
N ARG A 53 8.81 7.93 2.50
CA ARG A 53 8.99 8.11 3.95
C ARG A 53 7.78 8.74 4.62
N ALA A 54 7.18 9.77 4.00
CA ALA A 54 5.97 10.41 4.52
C ALA A 54 4.77 9.45 4.55
N TRP A 55 4.56 8.70 3.46
CA TRP A 55 3.53 7.67 3.38
C TRP A 55 3.73 6.59 4.45
N ARG A 56 4.96 6.10 4.66
CA ARG A 56 5.26 5.12 5.72
C ARG A 56 4.95 5.62 7.13
N ARG A 57 5.13 6.92 7.39
CA ARG A 57 4.72 7.52 8.68
C ARG A 57 3.20 7.53 8.83
N ARG A 58 2.45 7.90 7.76
CA ARG A 58 0.98 7.82 7.77
C ARG A 58 0.51 6.39 8.03
N VAL A 59 1.01 5.41 7.27
CA VAL A 59 0.64 4.01 7.43
C VAL A 59 0.88 3.51 8.86
N ARG A 60 2.01 3.85 9.48
CA ARG A 60 2.26 3.50 10.89
C ARG A 60 1.25 4.14 11.84
N ALA A 61 0.99 5.45 11.70
CA ALA A 61 0.00 6.15 12.52
C ALA A 61 -1.45 5.62 12.33
N PHE A 62 -1.75 4.99 11.18
CA PHE A 62 -3.01 4.29 10.94
C PHE A 62 -3.02 2.86 11.48
N SER A 63 -1.90 2.15 11.40
CA SER A 63 -1.73 0.82 12.00
C SER A 63 -1.83 0.86 13.53
N ASP A 64 -1.18 1.84 14.17
CA ASP A 64 -1.21 2.03 15.62
C ASP A 64 -2.65 2.32 16.11
N ARG A 65 -3.46 2.96 15.26
CA ARG A 65 -4.88 3.23 15.52
C ARG A 65 -5.76 1.97 15.50
N ARG A 66 -5.28 0.86 14.93
CA ARG A 66 -6.02 -0.40 14.78
C ARG A 66 -5.59 -1.48 15.78
N GLU A 67 -4.61 -1.23 16.64
CA GLU A 67 -4.26 -2.14 17.73
C GLU A 67 -5.37 -2.25 18.80
N SER A 68 -6.44 -1.45 18.71
CA SER A 68 -7.57 -1.49 19.64
C SER A 68 -8.75 -2.39 19.20
N TYR A 69 -8.50 -3.54 18.59
CA TYR A 69 -9.52 -4.59 18.47
C TYR A 69 -8.90 -5.96 18.75
N LYS A 70 -8.93 -6.36 20.02
CA LYS A 70 -8.99 -7.75 20.44
C LYS A 70 -10.38 -7.98 21.05
#